data_AF-A0AAV4QDA0-F1
#
_entry.id   AF-A0AAV4QDA0-F1
#
_cell.length_a   1.000
_cell.length_b   1.000
_cell.length_c   1.000
_cell.angle_alpha   90.00
_cell.angle_beta   90.00
_cell.angle_gamma   90.00
#
_symmetry.space_group_name_H-M   'P 1'
#
loop_
_entity.id
_entity.type
_entity.pdbx_description
1 polymer ?
#
loop_
_entity_poly.entity_id
_entity_poly.type
_entity_poly.pdbx_seq_one_letter_code
_entity_poly.pdbx_strand_id
1 'polypeptide(L)'
;MEDSIEALVFGRDVVDYVLVSNGFRDPDFSSLPNSGYSKMLHWQYSHCIKFSVAQIINSNCEALERIYDDLNNDTKWKDPQRLAFYLMEAVPLYFPYGYTVVSFLSYCAAACSAVVYYYSTVERCASISDVVANVIGTVLTGHMLTGEFFDRGGWKRLSEVSEIVEQNVVSQ
;
A
#
# COMPACT_ATOMS: atom_id res chain seq x y z
N MET A 1 1.45 -20.37 4.54
CA MET A 1 1.91 -19.66 5.77
C MET A 1 3.05 -18.72 5.43
N GLU A 2 4.05 -19.16 4.66
CA GLU A 2 5.14 -18.30 4.17
C GLU A 2 4.63 -17.14 3.29
N ASP A 3 3.70 -17.40 2.36
CA ASP A 3 3.13 -16.36 1.48
C ASP A 3 2.38 -15.25 2.24
N SER A 4 1.68 -15.61 3.32
CA SER A 4 0.95 -14.64 4.15
C SER A 4 1.90 -13.72 4.93
N ILE A 5 3.04 -14.25 5.38
CA ILE A 5 4.07 -13.43 6.03
C ILE A 5 4.71 -12.51 4.99
N GLU A 6 4.96 -13.00 3.78
CA GLU A 6 5.52 -12.20 2.68
C GLU A 6 4.60 -11.02 2.31
N ALA A 7 3.29 -11.26 2.20
CA ALA A 7 2.31 -10.21 1.94
C ALA A 7 2.26 -9.13 3.03
N LEU A 8 2.39 -9.51 4.30
CA LEU A 8 2.43 -8.55 5.43
C LEU A 8 3.72 -7.72 5.42
N VAL A 9 4.87 -8.36 5.17
CA VAL A 9 6.15 -7.65 5.02
C VAL A 9 6.09 -6.69 3.82
N PHE A 10 5.49 -7.11 2.71
CA PHE A 10 5.25 -6.24 1.57
C PHE A 10 4.39 -5.02 1.93
N GLY A 11 3.29 -5.21 2.66
CA GLY A 11 2.42 -4.12 3.09
C GLY A 11 3.18 -3.06 3.90
N ARG A 12 4.03 -3.50 4.84
CA ARG A 12 4.90 -2.59 5.62
C ARG A 12 5.91 -1.87 4.74
N ASP A 13 6.60 -2.60 3.86
CA ASP A 13 7.60 -2.05 2.93
C ASP A 13 7.01 -0.92 2.07
N VAL A 14 5.78 -1.09 1.56
CA VAL A 14 5.08 -0.08 0.74
C VAL A 14 4.75 1.17 1.54
N VAL A 15 4.15 1.02 2.72
CA VAL A 15 3.79 2.17 3.56
C VAL A 15 5.03 2.96 3.98
N ASP A 16 6.08 2.27 4.42
CA ASP A 16 7.33 2.89 4.84
C ASP A 16 7.97 3.70 3.70
N TYR A 17 8.00 3.12 2.50
CA TYR A 17 8.55 3.80 1.33
C TYR A 17 7.74 5.06 0.97
N VAL A 18 6.41 4.97 0.97
CA VAL A 18 5.54 6.12 0.68
C VAL A 18 5.73 7.23 1.71
N LEU A 19 5.85 6.90 3.00
CA LEU A 19 6.09 7.89 4.04
C LEU A 19 7.44 8.60 3.85
N VAL A 20 8.51 7.83 3.60
CA VAL A 20 9.85 8.39 3.38
C VAL A 20 9.89 9.25 2.12
N SER A 21 9.25 8.82 1.03
CA SER A 21 9.23 9.58 -0.23
C SER A 21 8.45 10.89 -0.12
N ASN A 22 7.51 10.98 0.83
CA ASN A 22 6.76 12.20 1.16
C ASN A 22 7.42 13.03 2.28
N GLY A 23 8.66 12.73 2.66
CA GLY A 23 9.42 13.52 3.64
C GLY A 23 9.02 13.27 5.09
N PHE A 24 8.19 12.27 5.36
CA PHE A 24 7.86 11.85 6.72
C PHE A 24 8.93 10.90 7.28
N ARG A 25 9.26 11.07 8.55
CA ARG A 25 10.03 10.09 9.32
C ARG A 25 9.09 9.46 10.34
N ASP A 26 8.84 8.17 10.19
CA ASP A 26 8.19 7.37 11.22
C ASP A 26 9.16 7.24 12.42
N PRO A 27 8.78 7.67 13.63
CA PRO A 27 9.64 7.52 14.82
C PRO A 27 9.95 6.06 15.17
N ASP A 28 9.13 5.11 14.73
CA ASP A 28 9.31 3.67 14.96
C ASP A 28 10.10 2.97 13.84
N PHE A 29 10.84 3.73 13.01
CA PHE A 29 11.78 3.21 11.99
C PHE A 29 12.92 2.35 12.55
N SER A 30 12.90 1.99 13.83
CA SER A 30 13.87 1.08 14.43
C SER A 30 13.73 -0.31 13.82
N SER A 31 14.57 -0.54 12.81
CA SER A 31 14.85 -1.81 12.13
C SER A 31 13.69 -2.42 11.36
N LEU A 32 13.68 -2.16 10.04
CA LEU A 32 13.45 -3.26 9.10
C LEU A 32 14.28 -4.47 9.60
N PRO A 33 13.70 -5.65 9.81
CA PRO A 33 14.45 -6.82 10.25
C PRO A 33 15.44 -7.24 9.16
N ASN A 34 16.63 -6.63 9.18
CA ASN A 34 17.71 -6.76 8.21
C ASN A 34 18.40 -8.15 8.22
N SER A 35 17.92 -9.12 9.01
CA SER A 35 18.63 -10.39 9.19
C SER A 35 17.78 -11.65 9.04
N GLY A 36 16.45 -11.55 8.93
CA GLY A 36 15.55 -12.72 8.85
C GLY A 36 14.90 -13.00 7.50
N TYR A 37 14.64 -11.94 6.70
CA TYR A 37 13.72 -12.00 5.55
C TYR A 37 14.40 -11.84 4.17
N SER A 38 15.74 -11.91 4.13
CA SER A 38 16.61 -11.80 2.93
C SER A 38 16.33 -12.79 1.79
N LYS A 39 15.38 -13.70 1.97
CA LYS A 39 14.99 -14.73 1.00
C LYS A 39 13.58 -14.56 0.43
N MET A 40 12.84 -13.51 0.80
CA MET A 40 11.51 -13.28 0.25
C MET A 40 11.59 -12.86 -1.23
N LEU A 41 10.72 -13.43 -2.05
CA LEU A 41 10.67 -13.21 -3.50
C LEU A 41 10.33 -11.76 -3.81
N HIS A 42 9.47 -11.11 -3.02
CA HIS A 42 9.07 -9.71 -3.25
C HIS A 42 10.24 -8.73 -3.15
N TRP A 43 11.28 -9.02 -2.35
CA TRP A 43 12.45 -8.14 -2.20
C TRP A 43 13.22 -7.93 -3.50
N GLN A 44 13.23 -8.92 -4.39
CA GLN A 44 13.85 -8.80 -5.71
C GLN A 44 13.13 -7.75 -6.60
N TYR A 45 11.85 -7.53 -6.32
CA TYR A 45 10.95 -6.69 -7.11
C TYR A 45 10.49 -5.42 -6.35
N SER A 46 10.92 -5.26 -5.09
CA SER A 46 10.22 -4.38 -4.17
C SER A 46 10.36 -2.89 -4.54
N HIS A 47 11.48 -2.48 -5.14
CA HIS A 47 11.71 -1.07 -5.43
C HIS A 47 10.73 -0.48 -6.45
N CYS A 48 10.57 -1.11 -7.62
CA CYS A 48 9.68 -0.60 -8.66
C CYS A 48 8.21 -0.63 -8.21
N ILE A 49 7.80 -1.66 -7.45
CA ILE A 49 6.44 -1.75 -6.90
C ILE A 49 6.18 -0.58 -5.94
N LYS A 50 7.07 -0.37 -4.96
CA LYS A 50 6.97 0.73 -3.99
C LYS A 50 6.97 2.11 -4.66
N PHE A 51 7.85 2.29 -5.64
CA PHE A 51 7.94 3.51 -6.45
C PHE A 51 6.64 3.77 -7.20
N SER A 52 6.07 2.75 -7.87
CA SER A 52 4.83 2.89 -8.62
C SER A 52 3.65 3.33 -7.74
N VAL A 53 3.55 2.80 -6.51
CA VAL A 53 2.52 3.24 -5.55
C VAL A 53 2.70 4.71 -5.19
N ALA A 54 3.93 5.14 -4.84
CA ALA A 54 4.22 6.54 -4.56
C ALA A 54 3.93 7.45 -5.77
N GLN A 55 4.21 6.99 -7.00
CA GLN A 55 3.91 7.72 -8.23
C GLN A 55 2.41 7.85 -8.47
N ILE A 56 1.63 6.78 -8.26
CA ILE A 56 0.17 6.83 -8.39
C ILE A 56 -0.40 7.85 -7.41
N ILE A 57 0.12 7.92 -6.18
CA ILE A 57 -0.28 8.92 -5.18
C ILE A 57 0.02 10.33 -5.71
N ASN A 58 1.26 10.59 -6.14
CA ASN A 58 1.69 11.91 -6.61
C ASN A 58 0.97 12.35 -7.90
N SER A 59 0.60 11.41 -8.76
CA SER A 59 -0.08 11.70 -10.04
C SER A 59 -1.60 11.89 -9.87
N ASN A 60 -2.18 11.49 -8.74
CA ASN A 60 -3.61 11.57 -8.48
C ASN A 60 -3.96 12.49 -7.31
N CYS A 61 -3.16 13.53 -7.03
CA CYS A 61 -3.38 14.46 -5.92
C CYS A 61 -4.83 14.97 -5.80
N GLU A 62 -5.51 15.27 -6.91
CA GLU A 62 -6.92 15.74 -6.89
C GLU A 62 -7.93 14.63 -6.49
N ALA A 63 -7.68 13.38 -6.84
CA ALA A 63 -8.53 12.26 -6.43
C ALA A 63 -8.33 11.93 -4.95
N LEU A 64 -7.09 12.12 -4.48
CA LEU A 64 -6.76 12.03 -3.07
C LEU A 64 -7.46 13.12 -2.27
N GLU A 65 -7.50 14.37 -2.75
CA GLU A 65 -8.26 15.47 -2.13
C GLU A 65 -9.74 15.15 -1.92
N ARG A 66 -10.41 14.44 -2.84
CA ARG A 66 -11.82 14.03 -2.64
C ARG A 66 -11.98 12.94 -1.60
N ILE A 67 -11.11 11.93 -1.62
CA ILE A 67 -11.06 10.92 -0.55
C ILE A 67 -10.77 11.61 0.79
N TYR A 68 -9.92 12.64 0.78
CA TYR A 68 -9.59 13.45 1.96
C TYR A 68 -10.78 14.27 2.43
N ASP A 69 -11.56 14.90 1.56
CA ASP A 69 -12.75 15.66 1.94
C ASP A 69 -13.83 14.76 2.55
N ASP A 70 -14.04 13.57 1.98
CA ASP A 70 -14.96 12.57 2.52
C ASP A 70 -14.50 12.06 3.90
N LEU A 71 -13.19 11.87 4.10
CA LEU A 71 -12.61 11.52 5.39
C LEU A 71 -12.68 12.69 6.39
N ASN A 72 -12.36 13.92 5.99
CA ASN A 72 -12.27 15.07 6.90
C ASN A 72 -13.64 15.45 7.49
N ASN A 73 -14.73 15.13 6.78
CA ASN A 73 -16.09 15.26 7.28
C ASN A 73 -16.48 14.21 8.35
N ASP A 74 -15.72 13.12 8.49
CA ASP A 74 -15.94 12.09 9.49
C ASP A 74 -14.81 12.04 10.53
N THR A 75 -14.94 12.74 11.66
CA THR A 75 -13.92 12.71 12.75
C THR A 75 -13.51 11.32 13.26
N LYS A 76 -14.24 10.26 12.86
CA LYS A 76 -14.07 8.88 13.30
C LYS A 76 -12.94 8.10 12.61
N TRP A 77 -12.42 8.51 11.45
CA TRP A 77 -11.31 7.79 10.80
C TRP A 77 -9.97 7.98 11.53
N LYS A 78 -9.88 8.92 12.48
CA LYS A 78 -8.71 9.09 13.35
C LYS A 78 -8.50 7.91 14.32
N ASP A 79 -9.50 7.05 14.46
CA ASP A 79 -9.37 5.76 15.15
C ASP A 79 -8.76 4.73 14.18
N PRO A 80 -7.55 4.20 14.47
CA PRO A 80 -6.90 3.20 13.61
C PRO A 80 -7.80 1.99 13.30
N GLN A 81 -8.65 1.57 14.24
CA GLN A 81 -9.55 0.42 14.01
C GLN A 81 -10.64 0.75 12.99
N ARG A 82 -11.15 1.98 13.01
CA ARG A 82 -12.14 2.43 12.02
C ARG A 82 -11.51 2.65 10.66
N LEU A 83 -10.28 3.16 10.60
CA LEU A 83 -9.55 3.24 9.35
C LEU A 83 -9.38 1.85 8.73
N ALA A 84 -8.99 0.84 9.51
CA ALA A 84 -8.90 -0.53 9.04
C ALA A 84 -10.22 -1.03 8.45
N PHE A 85 -11.33 -0.78 9.16
CA PHE A 85 -12.67 -1.13 8.69
C PHE A 85 -13.02 -0.46 7.36
N TYR A 86 -12.82 0.85 7.24
CA TYR A 86 -13.11 1.59 6.00
C TYR A 86 -12.26 1.11 4.82
N LEU A 87 -10.97 0.86 5.03
CA LEU A 87 -10.09 0.34 3.97
C LEU A 87 -10.49 -1.07 3.54
N MET A 88 -10.99 -1.90 4.47
CA MET A 88 -11.52 -3.23 4.15
C MET A 88 -12.88 -3.15 3.44
N GLU A 89 -13.77 -2.24 3.83
CA GLU A 89 -15.05 -1.99 3.14
C GLU A 89 -14.85 -1.46 1.71
N ALA A 90 -13.75 -0.77 1.45
CA ALA A 90 -13.43 -0.28 0.11
C ALA A 90 -12.95 -1.39 -0.84
N VAL A 91 -12.53 -2.56 -0.36
CA VAL A 91 -11.96 -3.65 -1.19
C VAL A 91 -12.86 -4.01 -2.39
N PRO A 92 -14.18 -4.24 -2.26
CA PRO A 92 -15.05 -4.57 -3.39
C PRO A 92 -15.11 -3.48 -4.46
N LEU A 93 -14.81 -2.21 -4.13
CA LEU A 93 -14.77 -1.10 -5.09
C LEU A 93 -13.54 -1.17 -6.01
N TYR A 94 -12.41 -1.68 -5.49
CA TYR A 94 -11.17 -1.83 -6.25
C TYR A 94 -11.11 -3.17 -7.01
N PHE A 95 -11.78 -4.19 -6.49
CA PHE A 95 -11.79 -5.55 -7.05
C PHE A 95 -13.21 -6.04 -7.42
N PRO A 96 -14.01 -5.27 -8.18
CA PRO A 96 -15.39 -5.66 -8.51
C PRO A 96 -15.47 -6.94 -9.37
N TYR A 97 -14.37 -7.30 -10.03
CA TYR A 97 -14.25 -8.47 -10.90
C TYR A 97 -13.06 -9.37 -10.48
N GLY A 98 -12.64 -9.29 -9.22
CA GLY A 98 -11.48 -10.02 -8.69
C GLY A 98 -10.13 -9.31 -8.89
N TYR A 99 -9.05 -10.01 -8.59
CA TYR A 99 -7.69 -9.45 -8.63
C TYR A 99 -7.23 -9.04 -10.03
N THR A 100 -6.75 -7.81 -10.13
CA THR A 100 -5.82 -7.37 -11.19
C THR A 100 -4.67 -6.61 -10.56
N VAL A 101 -3.51 -6.64 -11.23
CA VAL A 101 -2.32 -5.92 -10.75
C VAL A 101 -2.57 -4.42 -10.65
N VAL A 102 -3.27 -3.84 -11.63
CA VAL A 102 -3.61 -2.41 -11.63
C VAL A 102 -4.55 -2.08 -10.48
N SER A 103 -5.62 -2.87 -10.29
CA SER A 103 -6.53 -2.71 -9.15
C SER A 103 -5.80 -2.75 -7.82
N PHE A 104 -4.84 -3.66 -7.67
CA PHE A 104 -4.07 -3.79 -6.44
C PHE A 104 -3.14 -2.60 -6.21
N LEU A 105 -2.42 -2.13 -7.23
CA LEU A 105 -1.59 -0.93 -7.14
C LEU A 105 -2.44 0.31 -6.80
N SER A 106 -3.62 0.46 -7.41
CA SER A 106 -4.57 1.54 -7.09
C SER A 106 -5.09 1.45 -5.66
N TYR A 107 -5.38 0.25 -5.17
CA TYR A 107 -5.80 0.03 -3.78
C TYR A 107 -4.69 0.42 -2.80
N CYS A 108 -3.45 -0.05 -3.04
CA CYS A 108 -2.28 0.32 -2.25
C CYS A 108 -2.10 1.83 -2.20
N ALA A 109 -2.20 2.52 -3.34
CA ALA A 109 -2.07 3.96 -3.41
C ALA A 109 -3.14 4.66 -2.57
N ALA A 110 -4.41 4.27 -2.70
CA ALA A 110 -5.50 4.86 -1.92
C ALA A 110 -5.34 4.62 -0.42
N ALA A 111 -4.94 3.42 -0.01
CA ALA A 111 -4.70 3.08 1.39
C ALA A 111 -3.51 3.88 1.97
N CYS A 112 -2.40 3.97 1.22
CA CYS A 112 -1.23 4.75 1.63
C CYS A 112 -1.49 6.26 1.68
N SER A 113 -2.38 6.78 0.84
CA SER A 113 -2.79 8.19 0.91
C SER A 113 -3.46 8.55 2.23
N ALA A 114 -4.22 7.63 2.84
CA ALA A 114 -4.77 7.86 4.18
C ALA A 114 -3.66 8.07 5.23
N VAL A 115 -2.54 7.34 5.11
CA VAL A 115 -1.38 7.48 6.00
C VAL A 115 -0.67 8.82 5.77
N VAL A 116 -0.40 9.16 4.50
CA VAL A 116 0.21 10.44 4.10
C VAL A 116 -0.59 11.61 4.67
N TYR A 117 -1.92 11.55 4.52
CA TYR A 117 -2.81 12.56 5.04
C TYR A 117 -2.79 12.64 6.57
N TYR A 118 -2.85 11.51 7.26
CA TYR A 118 -2.77 11.48 8.72
C TYR A 118 -1.46 12.11 9.22
N TYR A 119 -0.33 11.77 8.61
CA TYR A 119 0.98 12.33 8.96
C TYR A 119 1.13 13.82 8.59
N SER A 120 0.32 14.32 7.65
CA SER A 120 0.30 15.74 7.26
C SER A 120 -0.61 16.61 8.14
N THR A 121 -1.63 16.03 8.79
CA THR A 121 -2.69 16.79 9.49
C THR A 121 -2.79 16.51 11.00
N VAL A 122 -2.30 15.39 11.49
CA VAL A 122 -2.38 14.95 12.89
C VAL A 122 -0.97 14.72 13.44
N GLU A 123 -0.81 14.76 14.78
CA GLU A 123 0.41 14.25 15.42
C GLU A 123 0.73 12.84 14.91
N ARG A 124 1.98 12.63 14.47
CA ARG A 124 2.47 11.38 13.89
C ARG A 124 2.08 10.20 14.78
N CYS A 125 1.30 9.26 14.25
CA CYS A 125 0.86 8.08 14.98
C CYS A 125 1.26 6.82 14.22
N ALA A 126 2.28 6.13 14.73
CA ALA A 126 2.78 4.88 14.14
C ALA A 126 1.70 3.78 14.05
N SER A 127 0.67 3.83 14.91
CA SER A 127 -0.44 2.88 14.83
C SER A 127 -1.23 2.94 13.51
N ILE A 128 -1.23 4.10 12.83
CA ILE A 128 -1.91 4.26 11.54
C ILE A 128 -1.10 3.62 10.41
N SER A 129 0.23 3.80 10.40
CA SER A 129 1.10 3.16 9.39
C SER A 129 1.03 1.63 9.51
N ASP A 130 1.04 1.10 10.74
CA ASP A 130 0.86 -0.33 11.00
C ASP A 130 -0.50 -0.86 10.54
N VAL A 131 -1.58 -0.14 10.82
CA VAL A 131 -2.92 -0.54 10.38
C VAL A 131 -2.98 -0.63 8.86
N VAL A 132 -2.50 0.39 8.14
CA VAL A 132 -2.57 0.40 6.69
C VAL A 132 -1.69 -0.70 6.09
N ALA A 133 -0.48 -0.89 6.64
CA ALA A 133 0.40 -1.98 6.22
C ALA A 133 -0.27 -3.36 6.38
N ASN A 134 -0.90 -3.60 7.54
CA ASN A 134 -1.61 -4.84 7.83
C ASN A 134 -2.81 -5.06 6.91
N VAL A 135 -3.56 -4.00 6.60
CA VAL A 135 -4.70 -4.09 5.69
C VAL A 135 -4.23 -4.44 4.27
N ILE A 136 -3.22 -3.76 3.74
CA ILE A 136 -2.63 -4.07 2.42
C ILE A 136 -2.17 -5.54 2.37
N GLY A 137 -1.43 -5.98 3.38
CA GLY A 137 -0.95 -7.36 3.47
C GLY A 137 -2.09 -8.37 3.61
N THR A 138 -3.17 -8.04 4.33
CA THR A 138 -4.36 -8.89 4.48
C THR A 138 -5.10 -9.04 3.16
N VAL A 139 -5.30 -7.96 2.42
CA VAL A 139 -5.95 -7.98 1.10
C VAL A 139 -5.15 -8.81 0.11
N LEU A 140 -3.83 -8.60 0.05
CA LEU A 140 -2.96 -9.40 -0.81
C LEU A 140 -2.96 -10.88 -0.42
N THR A 141 -2.93 -11.18 0.89
CA THR A 141 -3.05 -12.55 1.41
C THR A 141 -4.35 -13.19 0.95
N GLY A 142 -5.47 -12.45 0.98
CA GLY A 142 -6.76 -12.92 0.48
C GLY A 142 -6.67 -13.39 -0.97
N HIS A 143 -6.12 -12.55 -1.86
CA HIS A 143 -5.95 -12.91 -3.27
C HIS A 143 -4.95 -14.04 -3.50
N MET A 144 -3.90 -14.16 -2.68
CA MET A 144 -2.98 -15.30 -2.70
C MET A 144 -3.69 -16.61 -2.31
N LEU A 145 -4.52 -16.59 -1.26
CA LEU A 145 -5.26 -17.76 -0.79
C LEU A 145 -6.31 -18.24 -1.81
N THR A 146 -6.92 -17.31 -2.55
CA THR A 146 -7.83 -17.65 -3.65
C THR A 146 -7.13 -18.12 -4.92
N GLY A 147 -5.80 -17.99 -5.02
CA GLY A 147 -5.01 -18.31 -6.21
C GLY A 147 -4.95 -17.18 -7.25
N GLU A 148 -5.86 -16.20 -7.20
CA GLU A 148 -5.96 -15.13 -8.19
C GLU A 148 -4.65 -14.34 -8.38
N PHE A 149 -3.89 -14.12 -7.29
CA PHE A 149 -2.60 -13.44 -7.37
C PHE A 149 -1.61 -14.21 -8.27
N PHE A 150 -1.50 -15.52 -8.06
CA PHE A 150 -0.56 -16.38 -8.76
C PHE A 150 -1.02 -16.66 -10.20
N ASP A 151 -2.32 -16.85 -10.42
CA ASP A 151 -2.92 -17.01 -11.75
C ASP A 151 -2.69 -15.79 -12.65
N ARG A 152 -2.51 -14.61 -12.04
CA ARG A 152 -2.17 -13.35 -12.73
C ARG A 152 -0.67 -13.09 -12.79
N GLY A 153 0.17 -14.08 -12.52
CA GLY A 153 1.64 -14.00 -12.66
C GLY A 153 2.39 -13.51 -11.42
N GLY A 154 1.69 -13.38 -10.28
CA GLY A 154 2.26 -13.14 -8.95
C GLY A 154 3.20 -11.93 -8.88
N TRP A 155 4.26 -12.06 -8.07
CA TRP A 155 5.25 -11.02 -7.82
C TRP A 155 5.93 -10.50 -9.08
N LYS A 156 6.24 -11.39 -10.02
CA LYS A 156 6.88 -11.03 -11.29
C LYS A 156 5.99 -10.09 -12.09
N ARG A 157 4.72 -10.43 -12.26
CA ARG A 157 3.79 -9.59 -13.03
C ARG A 157 3.51 -8.26 -12.33
N LEU A 158 3.43 -8.27 -11.00
CA LEU A 158 3.34 -7.05 -10.20
C LEU A 158 4.53 -6.12 -10.45
N SER A 159 5.75 -6.65 -10.49
CA SER A 159 6.98 -5.90 -10.86
C SER A 159 6.90 -5.30 -12.26
N GLU A 160 6.61 -6.13 -13.27
CA GLU A 160 6.58 -5.72 -14.68
C GLU A 160 5.60 -4.56 -14.92
N VAL A 161 4.40 -4.63 -14.33
CA VAL A 161 3.42 -3.56 -14.47
C VAL A 161 3.87 -2.31 -13.72
N SER A 162 4.51 -2.46 -12.56
CA SER A 162 5.04 -1.33 -11.78
C SER A 162 6.16 -0.58 -12.53
N GLU A 163 7.02 -1.30 -13.26
CA GLU A 163 8.04 -0.71 -14.13
C GLU A 163 7.44 0.08 -15.29
N ILE A 164 6.31 -0.38 -15.86
CA ILE A 164 5.60 0.38 -16.89
C ILE A 164 5.07 1.70 -16.32
N VAL A 165 4.55 1.69 -15.09
CA VAL A 165 4.11 2.93 -14.41
C VAL A 165 5.29 3.89 -14.23
N GLU A 166 6.47 3.39 -13.85
CA GLU A 166 7.70 4.20 -13.71
C GLU A 166 8.16 4.81 -15.05
N GLN A 167 8.19 4.03 -16.13
CA GLN A 167 8.66 4.49 -17.45
C GLN A 167 7.76 5.56 -18.08
N ASN A 168 6.45 5.50 -17.82
CA ASN A 168 5.49 6.49 -18.32
C ASN A 168 5.66 7.87 -17.67
N VAL A 169 6.34 7.96 -16.53
CA VAL A 169 6.61 9.23 -15.82
C VAL A 169 7.92 9.88 -16.29
N VAL A 170 8.97 9.11 -16.57
CA VAL A 170 10.26 9.64 -17.06
C VAL A 170 10.14 10.25 -18.47
N SER A 171 9.05 9.94 -19.17
CA SER A 171 8.78 10.40 -20.54
C SER A 171 7.95 11.69 -20.62
N GLN A 172 7.57 12.29 -19.48
CA GLN A 172 6.85 13.56 -19.37
C GLN A 172 7.78 14.67 -18.88
#